data_AF-A0A6P1L0D9-F1
#
_entry.id   AF-A0A6P1L0D9-F1
#
_cell.length_a   1.000
_cell.length_b   1.000
_cell.length_c   1.000
_cell.angle_alpha   90.00
_cell.angle_beta   90.00
_cell.angle_gamma   90.00
#
_symmetry.space_group_name_H-M   'P 1'
#
loop_
_entity.id
_entity.type
_entity.pdbx_description
1 polymer ?
#
loop_
_entity_poly.entity_id
_entity_poly.type
_entity_poly.pdbx_seq_one_letter_code
_entity_poly.pdbx_strand_id
1 'polypeptide(L)' 'MHPIEFKKKWQLTYNELALVLGYESDFTVRCWGINGVHKRNPQKVAYVACHLLDEKWSSEGKQIDSYL' A
#
# COMPACT_ATOMS: atom_id res chain seq x y z
N MET A 1 6.68 4.80 8.20
CA MET A 1 5.39 4.10 8.13
C MET A 1 5.53 2.98 7.12
N HIS A 2 5.47 1.73 7.57
CA HIS A 2 5.49 0.57 6.68
C HIS A 2 4.16 0.54 5.87
N PRO A 3 4.13 0.18 4.58
CA PRO A 3 2.88 0.20 3.79
C PRO A 3 1.72 -0.62 4.39
N ILE A 4 2.02 -1.64 5.18
CA ILE A 4 1.01 -2.41 5.92
C ILE A 4 0.30 -1.58 7.02
N GLU A 5 0.96 -0.56 7.55
CA GLU A 5 0.37 0.37 8.53
C GLU A 5 -0.63 1.30 7.83
N PHE A 6 -0.36 1.67 6.57
CA PHE A 6 -1.28 2.44 5.73
C PHE A 6 -2.59 1.69 5.49
N LYS A 7 -2.51 0.37 5.21
CA LYS A 7 -3.67 -0.51 5.13
C LYS A 7 -4.53 -0.47 6.38
N LYS A 8 -3.91 -0.53 7.57
CA LYS A 8 -4.62 -0.48 8.85
C LYS A 8 -5.27 0.88 9.07
N LYS A 9 -4.52 1.97 8.84
CA LYS A 9 -4.98 3.35 9.03
C LYS A 9 -6.21 3.67 8.16
N TRP A 10 -6.19 3.28 6.89
CA TRP A 10 -7.24 3.59 5.91
C TRP A 10 -8.21 2.44 5.63
N GLN A 11 -8.15 1.39 6.47
CA GLN A 11 -9.01 0.20 6.39
C GLN A 11 -9.05 -0.44 4.98
N LEU A 12 -7.90 -0.48 4.29
CA LEU A 12 -7.80 -1.05 2.95
C LEU A 12 -7.82 -2.57 2.98
N THR A 13 -8.35 -3.18 1.92
CA THR A 13 -8.10 -4.57 1.54
C THR A 13 -6.69 -4.73 0.96
N TYR A 14 -6.22 -5.97 0.81
CA TYR A 14 -4.92 -6.21 0.14
C TYR A 14 -4.95 -5.86 -1.34
N ASN A 15 -6.09 -6.06 -2.02
CA ASN A 15 -6.28 -5.65 -3.42
C ASN A 15 -6.22 -4.13 -3.58
N GLU A 16 -6.90 -3.37 -2.72
CA GLU A 16 -6.81 -1.89 -2.75
C GLU A 16 -5.38 -1.41 -2.47
N LEU A 17 -4.67 -2.01 -1.50
CA LEU A 17 -3.28 -1.65 -1.22
C LEU A 17 -2.36 -1.96 -2.41
N ALA A 18 -2.59 -3.09 -3.10
CA ALA A 18 -1.84 -3.45 -4.30
C ALA A 18 -2.08 -2.45 -5.44
N LEU A 19 -3.35 -2.11 -5.68
CA LEU A 19 -3.75 -1.12 -6.68
C LEU A 19 -3.10 0.25 -6.41
N VAL A 20 -3.17 0.72 -5.16
CA VAL A 20 -2.58 1.99 -4.72
C VAL A 20 -1.06 2.03 -4.92
N LEU A 21 -0.39 0.90 -4.78
CA LEU A 21 1.07 0.78 -4.92
C LEU A 21 1.51 0.35 -6.33
N GLY A 22 0.57 0.20 -7.27
CA GLY A 22 0.84 -0.17 -8.65
C GLY A 22 1.29 -1.62 -8.84
N TYR A 23 0.87 -2.54 -7.97
CA TYR A 23 1.12 -3.97 -8.15
C TYR A 23 -0.04 -4.64 -8.89
N GLU A 24 0.31 -5.52 -9.82
CA GLU A 24 -0.65 -6.34 -10.58
C GLU A 24 -1.44 -7.33 -9.71
N SER A 25 -0.88 -7.71 -8.56
CA SER A 25 -1.48 -8.70 -7.65
C SER A 25 -1.22 -8.35 -6.20
N ASP A 26 -2.17 -8.71 -5.34
CA ASP A 26 -2.11 -8.53 -3.90
C ASP A 26 -1.13 -9.47 -3.19
N PHE A 27 -0.60 -10.47 -3.91
CA PHE A 27 0.40 -11.41 -3.39
C PHE A 27 1.61 -10.67 -2.81
N THR A 28 2.14 -9.66 -3.53
CA THR A 28 3.32 -8.90 -3.10
C THR A 28 3.09 -8.22 -1.75
N VAL A 29 1.92 -7.62 -1.56
CA VAL A 29 1.62 -6.87 -0.33
C VAL A 29 1.20 -7.78 0.82
N ARG A 30 0.65 -8.97 0.55
CA ARG A 30 0.38 -10.01 1.55
C ARG A 30 1.67 -10.57 2.14
N CYS A 31 2.70 -10.77 1.31
CA CYS A 31 4.00 -11.28 1.74
C CYS A 31 4.71 -10.36 2.74
N TRP A 32 4.37 -9.07 2.80
CA TRP A 32 4.98 -8.14 3.76
C TRP A 32 4.59 -8.39 5.22
N GLY A 33 3.50 -9.12 5.47
CA GLY A 33 3.10 -9.54 6.81
C GLY A 33 3.67 -10.91 7.22
N ILE A 34 4.40 -11.58 6.33
CA ILE A 34 4.93 -12.93 6.55
C ILE A 34 6.43 -12.81 6.87
N ASN A 35 6.81 -13.23 8.07
CA ASN A 35 8.21 -13.31 8.46
C ASN A 35 8.88 -14.47 7.71
N GLY A 36 9.56 -14.16 6.62
CA GLY A 36 10.41 -15.12 5.91
C GLY A 36 10.53 -14.84 4.42
N VAL A 37 11.77 -14.90 3.94
CA VAL A 37 12.22 -14.76 2.55
C VAL A 37 12.48 -13.31 2.09
N HIS A 38 13.78 -13.02 2.02
CA HIS A 38 14.38 -11.73 1.72
C HIS A 38 14.21 -11.25 0.26
N LYS A 39 14.09 -9.92 0.14
CA LYS A 39 14.58 -9.03 -0.94
C LYS A 39 13.88 -9.06 -2.31
N ARG A 40 12.81 -8.26 -2.40
CA ARG A 40 12.80 -7.13 -3.36
C ARG A 40 12.66 -5.86 -2.51
N ASN A 41 13.42 -4.80 -2.79
CA ASN A 41 13.32 -3.52 -2.06
C ASN A 41 12.59 -2.43 -2.88
N PRO A 42 11.29 -2.57 -3.15
CA PRO A 42 10.43 -1.46 -3.54
C PRO A 42 9.94 -0.65 -2.33
N GLN A 43 10.46 -0.92 -1.13
CA GLN A 43 9.96 -0.33 0.12
C GLN A 43 10.16 1.18 0.18
N LYS A 44 11.24 1.72 -0.44
CA LYS A 44 11.46 3.17 -0.46
C LYS A 44 10.43 3.90 -1.34
N VAL A 45 10.10 3.36 -2.51
CA VAL A 45 9.07 3.92 -3.39
C VAL A 45 7.69 3.80 -2.71
N ALA A 46 7.38 2.63 -2.16
CA ALA A 46 6.14 2.42 -1.43
C ALA A 46 6.03 3.34 -0.19
N TYR A 47 7.13 3.59 0.52
CA TYR A 47 7.15 4.50 1.66
C TYR A 47 6.82 5.93 1.25
N VAL A 48 7.46 6.45 0.20
CA VAL A 48 7.19 7.81 -0.32
C VAL A 48 5.76 7.90 -0.84
N ALA A 49 5.30 6.91 -1.61
CA ALA A 49 3.93 6.87 -2.11
C ALA A 49 2.90 6.86 -0.96
N CYS A 50 3.08 5.98 0.04
CA CYS A 50 2.20 5.94 1.20
C CYS A 50 2.21 7.26 1.99
N HIS A 51 3.34 7.95 2.09
CA HIS A 51 3.41 9.23 2.78
C HIS A 51 2.59 10.31 2.07
N LEU A 52 2.79 10.47 0.75
CA LEU A 52 2.05 11.46 -0.04
C LEU A 52 0.54 11.15 -0.09
N LEU A 53 0.18 9.87 -0.17
CA LEU A 53 -1.22 9.44 -0.12
C LEU A 53 -1.84 9.70 1.25
N ASP A 54 -1.09 9.53 2.33
CA ASP A 54 -1.56 9.83 3.68
C ASP A 54 -1.88 11.31 3.86
N GLU A 55 -1.01 12.18 3.35
CA GLU A 55 -1.24 13.63 3.34
C GLU A 55 -2.50 13.97 2.54
N LYS A 56 -2.59 13.47 1.30
CA LYS A 56 -3.74 13.74 0.42
C LYS A 56 -5.06 13.22 0.98
N TRP A 57 -5.10 11.97 1.45
CA TRP A 57 -6.34 11.41 2.01
C TRP A 57 -6.71 12.04 3.36
N SER A 58 -5.74 12.55 4.12
CA SER A 58 -6.04 13.33 5.32
C SER A 58 -6.73 14.66 4.98
N SER A 59 -6.41 15.28 3.84
CA SER A 59 -7.05 16.53 3.40
C SER A 59 -8.34 16.33 2.62
N GLU A 60 -8.43 15.29 1.78
CA GLU A 60 -9.50 15.12 0.79
C GLU A 60 -10.37 13.88 1.03
N GLY A 61 -9.97 12.99 1.93
CA GLY A 61 -10.59 11.67 2.10
C GLY A 61 -10.06 10.62 1.11
N LYS A 62 -10.37 9.34 1.39
CA LYS A 62 -9.97 8.22 0.54
C LYS A 62 -10.89 8.14 -0.69
N GLN A 63 -10.31 8.26 -1.89
CA GLN A 63 -10.96 7.91 -3.15
C GLN A 63 -10.04 6.97 -3.94
N ILE A 64 -10.54 5.76 -4.25
CA ILE A 64 -9.82 4.74 -5.02
C ILE A 64 -10.73 4.34 -6.17
N ASP A 65 -10.42 4.81 -7.37
CA ASP A 65 -11.11 4.38 -8.58
C ASP A 65 -10.42 3.14 -9.13
N SER A 66 -11.12 2.00 -9.10
CA SER A 66 -10.62 0.77 -9.71
C SER A 66 -10.78 0.89 -11.23
N TYR A 67 -9.73 1.30 -11.93
CA TYR A 67 -9.66 1.18 -13.38
C TYR A 67 -9.29 -0.26 -13.80
N LEU A 68 -10.02 -1.25 -13.26
CA LEU A 68 -9.99 -2.64 -13.73
C LEU A 68 -11.25 -2.91 -14.56
#